data_AF-A0A257MN92-F1
#
_entry.id   AF-A0A257MN92-F1
#
_cell.length_a   1.000
_cell.length_b   1.000
_cell.length_c   1.000
_cell.angle_alpha   90.00
_cell.angle_beta   90.00
_cell.angle_gamma   90.00
#
_symmetry.space_group_name_H-M   'P 1'
#
loop_
_entity.id
_entity.type
_entity.pdbx_description
1 polymer ?
#
loop_
_entity_poly.entity_id
_entity_poly.type
_entity_poly.pdbx_seq_one_letter_code
_entity_poly.pdbx_strand_id
1 'polypeptide(L)'
;MSMEFAYIALFLGTLIVLVMPTGRYIAKVFNGEPTRVTSLLRPLELAFYRMAGVDETSEMSWKSYASALLIFNVLGFIAVFMLQELQGFLPLNPQGLGPVRWDTALNAAVSFTTNTNWQSYSGEQTMSYLTQMLGLTVQNFLSAAVGLASAMAVMRGFIRKNTASIGNFWVDLTRSLLYLLLPLAIIWALLLASQGVVQTLGPYAQAHTIEGGEQTIALGPTASQVAIKFLGTNGGGFFNANSAHPFENPTLLTDFLQILAMLLISASLPLAFGRMIKNEPQGKAIFASMLVLFLMGLSIAL
;
A
#
# COMPACT_ATOMS: atom_id res chain seq x y z
N MET A 1 25.35 19.98 -4.51
CA MET A 1 25.54 20.21 -3.06
C MET A 1 24.48 21.13 -2.42
N SER A 2 24.45 22.47 -2.60
CA SER A 2 23.48 23.33 -1.88
C SER A 2 22.00 23.04 -2.20
N MET A 3 21.69 22.75 -3.47
CA MET A 3 20.32 22.44 -3.92
C MET A 3 19.83 21.06 -3.44
N GLU A 4 20.72 20.07 -3.35
CA GLU A 4 20.39 18.74 -2.82
C GLU A 4 20.03 18.82 -1.34
N PHE A 5 20.85 19.51 -0.54
CA PHE A 5 20.54 19.73 0.88
C PHE A 5 19.23 20.51 1.07
N ALA A 6 18.95 21.49 0.21
CA ALA A 6 17.67 22.20 0.23
C ALA A 6 16.48 21.27 -0.07
N TYR A 7 16.61 20.37 -1.06
CA TYR A 7 15.58 19.39 -1.39
C TYR A 7 15.36 18.39 -0.25
N ILE A 8 16.43 17.89 0.35
CA ILE A 8 16.36 16.98 1.51
C ILE A 8 15.71 17.68 2.71
N ALA A 9 16.07 18.93 2.99
CA ALA A 9 15.48 19.72 4.06
C ALA A 9 13.98 19.97 3.81
N LEU A 10 13.60 20.29 2.57
CA LEU A 10 12.20 20.45 2.17
C LEU A 10 11.42 19.15 2.34
N PHE A 11 12.00 18.02 1.92
CA PHE A 11 11.40 16.69 2.06
C PHE A 11 11.18 16.34 3.54
N LEU A 12 12.23 16.41 4.36
CA LEU A 12 12.17 16.10 5.78
C LEU A 12 11.19 17.02 6.52
N GLY A 13 11.21 18.32 6.22
CA GLY A 13 10.27 19.28 6.77
C GLY A 13 8.83 18.92 6.43
N THR A 14 8.56 18.57 5.17
CA THR A 14 7.23 18.15 4.71
C THR A 14 6.78 16.86 5.40
N LEU A 15 7.65 15.85 5.47
CA LEU A 15 7.37 14.60 6.16
C LEU A 15 7.03 14.84 7.63
N ILE A 16 7.88 15.57 8.37
CA ILE A 16 7.68 15.88 9.80
C ILE A 16 6.35 16.60 10.04
N VAL A 17 6.00 17.57 9.17
CA VAL A 17 4.74 18.30 9.26
C VAL A 17 3.54 17.38 9.05
N LEU A 18 3.63 16.41 8.12
CA LEU A 18 2.52 15.52 7.77
C LEU A 18 2.37 14.29 8.68
N VAL A 19 3.45 13.79 9.28
CA VAL A 19 3.36 12.62 10.20
C VAL A 19 2.57 12.94 11.46
N MET A 20 2.62 14.20 11.93
CA MET A 20 1.88 14.62 13.11
C MET A 20 0.35 14.50 12.94
N PRO A 21 -0.29 15.17 11.94
CA PRO A 21 -1.72 15.02 11.68
C PRO A 21 -2.10 13.60 11.28
N THR A 22 -1.28 12.93 10.47
CA THR A 22 -1.54 11.55 10.04
C THR A 22 -1.54 10.58 11.22
N GLY A 23 -0.58 10.68 12.13
CA GLY A 23 -0.58 9.90 13.37
C GLY A 23 -1.76 10.22 14.30
N ARG A 24 -2.24 11.48 14.32
CA ARG A 24 -3.50 11.83 15.03
C ARG A 24 -4.67 11.08 14.42
N TYR A 25 -4.77 11.12 13.09
CA TYR A 25 -5.87 10.54 12.34
C TYR A 25 -5.91 9.02 12.47
N ILE A 26 -4.77 8.34 12.32
CA ILE A 26 -4.66 6.88 12.51
C ILE A 26 -5.16 6.49 13.92
N ALA A 27 -4.68 7.15 14.97
CA ALA A 27 -5.14 6.86 16.33
C ALA A 27 -6.67 7.01 16.48
N LYS A 28 -7.26 8.07 15.91
CA LYS A 28 -8.72 8.27 15.93
C LYS A 28 -9.47 7.14 15.25
N VAL A 29 -9.06 6.78 14.03
CA VAL A 29 -9.68 5.71 13.24
C VAL A 29 -9.68 4.38 14.01
N PHE A 30 -8.55 3.98 14.59
CA PHE A 30 -8.42 2.70 15.28
C PHE A 30 -8.95 2.69 16.72
N ASN A 31 -9.17 3.86 17.32
CA ASN A 31 -9.95 4.00 18.57
C ASN A 31 -11.47 4.08 18.33
N GLY A 32 -11.92 4.15 17.07
CA GLY A 32 -13.34 4.31 16.74
C GLY A 32 -13.88 5.73 16.99
N GLU A 33 -13.00 6.72 17.06
CA GLU A 33 -13.41 8.12 17.19
C GLU A 33 -13.96 8.66 15.86
N PRO A 34 -15.01 9.50 15.88
CA PRO A 34 -15.58 10.06 14.67
C PRO A 34 -14.60 11.04 13.99
N THR A 35 -14.52 10.93 12.67
CA THR A 35 -13.78 11.79 11.75
C THR A 35 -14.69 12.11 10.56
N ARG A 36 -14.36 13.11 9.74
CA ARG A 36 -15.16 13.41 8.54
C ARG A 36 -15.26 12.22 7.60
N VAL A 37 -14.16 11.49 7.40
CA VAL A 37 -14.07 10.33 6.51
C VAL A 37 -14.85 9.16 7.10
N THR A 38 -14.65 8.85 8.38
CA THR A 38 -15.37 7.74 9.03
C THR A 38 -16.88 8.01 9.06
N SER A 39 -17.31 9.23 9.35
CA SER A 39 -18.75 9.57 9.31
C SER A 39 -19.36 9.45 7.90
N LEU A 40 -18.62 9.85 6.86
CA LEU A 40 -19.09 9.76 5.47
C LEU A 40 -19.19 8.31 4.99
N LEU A 41 -18.21 7.48 5.34
CA LEU A 41 -18.05 6.12 4.84
C LEU A 41 -18.59 5.03 5.80
N ARG A 42 -19.11 5.40 6.97
CA ARG A 42 -19.69 4.48 7.94
C ARG A 42 -20.79 3.57 7.37
N PRO A 43 -21.73 4.03 6.52
CA PRO A 43 -22.73 3.14 5.92
C PRO A 43 -22.08 2.02 5.09
N LEU A 44 -20.97 2.32 4.42
CA LEU A 44 -20.22 1.36 3.63
C LEU A 44 -19.47 0.37 4.53
N GLU A 45 -18.84 0.83 5.62
CA GLU A 45 -18.24 -0.04 6.65
C GLU A 45 -19.28 -1.03 7.20
N LEU A 46 -20.47 -0.57 7.59
CA LEU A 46 -21.54 -1.42 8.09
C LEU A 46 -22.08 -2.40 7.04
N ALA A 47 -22.14 -1.98 5.77
CA ALA A 47 -22.53 -2.88 4.67
C ALA A 47 -21.53 -4.02 4.52
N PHE A 48 -20.21 -3.74 4.55
CA PHE A 48 -19.18 -4.77 4.51
C PHE A 48 -19.27 -5.71 5.71
N TYR A 49 -19.47 -5.18 6.92
CA TYR A 49 -19.64 -6.01 8.10
C TYR A 49 -20.87 -6.92 7.98
N ARG A 50 -22.00 -6.40 7.52
CA ARG A 50 -23.22 -7.20 7.33
C ARG A 50 -23.05 -8.28 6.27
N MET A 51 -22.40 -7.98 5.15
CA MET A 51 -22.15 -8.96 4.08
C MET A 51 -21.19 -10.07 4.52
N ALA A 52 -20.18 -9.72 5.33
CA ALA A 52 -19.18 -10.66 5.83
C ALA A 52 -19.60 -11.36 7.14
N GLY A 53 -20.75 -11.00 7.73
CA GLY A 53 -21.18 -11.51 9.04
C GLY A 53 -20.29 -11.07 10.20
N VAL A 54 -19.61 -9.93 10.07
CA VAL A 54 -18.72 -9.37 11.10
C VAL A 54 -19.54 -8.56 12.09
N ASP A 55 -19.46 -8.94 13.36
CA ASP A 55 -19.93 -8.11 14.47
C ASP A 55 -18.78 -7.22 14.95
N GLU A 56 -18.88 -5.91 14.73
CA GLU A 56 -17.84 -4.94 15.12
C GLU A 56 -17.69 -4.79 16.64
N THR A 57 -18.68 -5.23 17.42
CA THR A 57 -18.64 -5.22 18.89
C THR A 57 -17.96 -6.46 19.46
N SER A 58 -17.78 -7.50 18.64
CA SER A 58 -17.12 -8.73 19.05
C SER A 58 -15.61 -8.55 19.15
N GLU A 59 -15.05 -9.13 20.21
CA GLU A 59 -13.64 -9.06 20.57
C GLU A 59 -12.97 -10.42 20.36
N MET A 60 -11.75 -10.44 19.83
CA MET A 60 -10.99 -11.66 19.53
C MET A 60 -9.83 -11.86 20.50
N SER A 61 -9.63 -13.11 20.90
CA SER A 61 -8.38 -13.54 21.53
C SER A 61 -7.21 -13.47 20.53
N TRP A 62 -5.97 -13.46 21.02
CA TRP A 62 -4.80 -13.46 20.12
C TRP A 62 -4.77 -14.66 19.17
N LYS A 63 -5.22 -15.84 19.62
CA LYS A 63 -5.28 -17.04 18.78
C LYS A 63 -6.29 -16.89 17.65
N SER A 64 -7.47 -16.37 17.97
CA SER A 64 -8.53 -16.11 17.00
C SER A 64 -8.11 -15.06 15.98
N TYR A 65 -7.48 -13.97 16.45
CA TYR A 65 -6.98 -12.89 15.61
C TYR A 65 -5.89 -13.39 14.66
N ALA A 66 -4.89 -14.11 15.18
CA ALA A 66 -3.81 -14.68 14.36
C ALA A 66 -4.33 -15.71 13.36
N SER A 67 -5.29 -16.54 13.75
CA SER A 67 -5.91 -17.52 12.85
C SER A 67 -6.67 -16.84 11.71
N ALA A 68 -7.47 -15.81 12.01
CA ALA A 68 -8.19 -15.04 11.00
C ALA A 68 -7.22 -14.37 10.01
N LEU A 69 -6.14 -13.76 10.53
CA LEU A 69 -5.07 -13.18 9.72
C LEU A 69 -4.42 -14.21 8.79
N LEU A 70 -4.05 -15.38 9.30
CA LEU A 70 -3.38 -16.42 8.50
C LEU A 70 -4.31 -16.97 7.42
N ILE A 71 -5.55 -17.29 7.77
CA ILE A 71 -6.56 -17.77 6.80
C ILE A 71 -6.79 -16.73 5.71
N PHE A 72 -6.91 -15.45 6.08
CA PHE A 72 -7.09 -14.35 5.12
C PHE A 72 -5.94 -14.26 4.12
N ASN A 73 -4.69 -14.37 4.58
CA ASN A 73 -3.52 -14.36 3.70
C ASN A 73 -3.47 -15.59 2.79
N VAL A 74 -3.78 -16.79 3.31
CA VAL A 74 -3.81 -18.01 2.49
C VAL A 74 -4.85 -17.90 1.37
N LEU A 75 -6.04 -17.37 1.67
CA LEU A 75 -7.07 -17.14 0.66
C LEU A 75 -6.63 -16.11 -0.38
N GLY A 76 -6.00 -15.02 0.05
CA GLY A 76 -5.43 -14.01 -0.83
C GLY A 76 -4.35 -14.55 -1.76
N PHE A 77 -3.45 -15.38 -1.22
CA PHE A 77 -2.42 -16.09 -1.96
C PHE A 77 -3.03 -17.00 -3.04
N ILE A 78 -4.00 -17.85 -2.67
CA ILE A 78 -4.67 -18.74 -3.61
C ILE A 78 -5.36 -17.92 -4.71
N ALA A 79 -6.06 -16.85 -4.35
CA ALA A 79 -6.77 -16.01 -5.32
C ALA A 79 -5.81 -15.41 -6.37
N VAL A 80 -4.66 -14.87 -5.95
CA VAL A 80 -3.68 -14.29 -6.89
C VAL A 80 -2.93 -15.34 -7.69
N PHE A 81 -2.62 -16.49 -7.08
CA PHE A 81 -2.05 -17.62 -7.81
C PHE A 81 -2.98 -18.08 -8.95
N MET A 82 -4.25 -18.34 -8.63
CA MET A 82 -5.25 -18.77 -9.61
C MET A 82 -5.52 -17.70 -10.68
N LEU A 83 -5.54 -16.41 -10.32
CA LEU A 83 -5.75 -15.33 -11.29
C LEU A 83 -4.65 -15.31 -12.37
N GLN A 84 -3.39 -15.56 -11.97
CA GLN A 84 -2.25 -15.62 -12.89
C GLN A 84 -2.28 -16.85 -13.80
N GLU A 85 -2.58 -18.02 -13.25
CA GLU A 85 -2.71 -19.28 -14.02
C GLU A 85 -3.88 -19.24 -15.01
N LEU A 86 -4.93 -18.47 -14.68
CA LEU A 86 -6.13 -18.35 -15.53
C LEU A 86 -6.10 -17.12 -16.44
N GLN A 87 -5.09 -16.24 -16.36
CA GLN A 87 -5.13 -14.92 -17.01
C GLN A 87 -5.37 -14.95 -18.52
N GLY A 88 -4.93 -16.02 -19.20
CA GLY A 88 -5.12 -16.19 -20.65
C GLY A 88 -6.59 -16.26 -21.07
N PHE A 89 -7.50 -16.61 -20.16
CA PHE A 89 -8.94 -16.70 -20.41
C PHE A 89 -9.73 -15.50 -19.88
N LEU A 90 -9.06 -14.56 -19.21
CA LEU A 90 -9.70 -13.46 -18.51
C LEU A 90 -9.74 -12.17 -19.36
N PRO A 91 -10.72 -11.27 -19.13
CA PRO A 91 -10.82 -10.02 -19.85
C PRO A 91 -9.69 -9.05 -19.47
N LEU A 92 -9.62 -7.89 -20.14
CA LEU A 92 -8.58 -6.87 -19.95
C LEU A 92 -7.16 -7.44 -20.17
N ASN A 93 -7.03 -8.23 -21.24
CA ASN A 93 -5.77 -8.78 -21.71
C ASN A 93 -5.55 -8.38 -23.19
N PRO A 94 -5.30 -7.09 -23.47
CA PRO A 94 -5.22 -6.59 -24.85
C PRO A 94 -4.07 -7.20 -25.65
N GLN A 95 -3.04 -7.70 -24.97
CA GLN A 95 -1.88 -8.35 -25.60
C GLN A 95 -2.05 -9.87 -25.75
N GLY A 96 -3.16 -10.45 -25.28
CA GLY A 96 -3.40 -11.89 -25.37
C GLY A 96 -2.36 -12.73 -24.63
N LEU A 97 -1.84 -12.23 -23.50
CA LEU A 97 -0.83 -12.93 -22.70
C LEU A 97 -1.41 -14.25 -22.18
N GLY A 98 -0.66 -15.34 -22.34
CA GLY A 98 -1.06 -16.66 -21.84
C GLY A 98 -0.99 -16.77 -20.30
N PRO A 99 -1.32 -17.95 -19.74
CA PRO A 99 -1.07 -18.26 -18.34
C PRO A 99 0.36 -17.94 -17.92
N VAL A 100 0.54 -17.36 -16.72
CA VAL A 100 1.88 -17.21 -16.13
C VAL A 100 2.45 -18.60 -15.86
N ARG A 101 3.77 -18.76 -15.94
CA ARG A 101 4.45 -20.02 -15.57
C ARG A 101 4.24 -20.29 -14.08
N TRP A 102 3.86 -21.51 -13.70
CA TRP A 102 3.44 -21.87 -12.34
C TRP A 102 4.38 -21.44 -11.21
N ASP A 103 5.70 -21.51 -11.41
CA ASP A 103 6.73 -21.13 -10.45
C ASP A 103 6.83 -19.61 -10.31
N THR A 104 6.73 -18.87 -11.42
CA THR A 104 6.62 -17.40 -11.42
C THR A 104 5.31 -16.97 -10.76
N ALA A 105 4.19 -17.63 -11.06
CA ALA A 105 2.89 -17.34 -10.48
C ALA A 105 2.88 -17.58 -8.96
N LEU A 106 3.47 -18.70 -8.52
CA LEU A 106 3.68 -19.04 -7.11
C LEU A 106 4.54 -17.98 -6.41
N ASN A 107 5.69 -17.65 -6.99
CA ASN A 107 6.62 -16.68 -6.44
C ASN A 107 5.97 -15.30 -6.31
N ALA A 108 5.29 -14.82 -7.35
CA ALA A 108 4.58 -13.55 -7.34
C ALA A 108 3.41 -13.54 -6.33
N ALA A 109 2.63 -14.63 -6.26
CA ALA A 109 1.52 -14.71 -5.31
C ALA A 109 2.00 -14.67 -3.86
N VAL A 110 3.07 -15.41 -3.51
CA VAL A 110 3.70 -15.33 -2.18
C VAL A 110 4.19 -13.91 -1.93
N SER A 111 4.98 -13.39 -2.87
CA SER A 111 5.65 -12.09 -2.81
C SER A 111 4.70 -10.92 -2.52
N PHE A 112 3.57 -10.86 -3.23
CA PHE A 112 2.56 -9.81 -3.03
C PHE A 112 1.74 -10.02 -1.76
N THR A 113 1.43 -11.27 -1.40
CA THR A 113 0.73 -11.57 -0.14
C THR A 113 1.61 -11.23 1.09
N THR A 114 2.93 -11.39 0.97
CA THR A 114 3.90 -11.07 2.03
C THR A 114 4.36 -9.62 2.02
N ASN A 115 3.68 -8.71 1.29
CA ASN A 115 4.04 -7.29 1.20
C ASN A 115 5.47 -7.03 0.72
N THR A 116 6.09 -7.99 0.02
CA THR A 116 7.49 -7.95 -0.41
C THR A 116 7.61 -7.46 -1.83
N ASN A 117 6.70 -7.93 -2.69
CA ASN A 117 6.62 -7.60 -4.10
C ASN A 117 7.94 -7.74 -4.88
N TRP A 118 8.73 -8.73 -4.51
CA TRP A 118 9.73 -9.33 -5.39
C TRP A 118 9.13 -9.69 -6.76
N GLN A 119 9.84 -9.35 -7.83
CA GLN A 119 9.45 -9.59 -9.21
C GLN A 119 10.56 -10.34 -9.94
N SER A 120 10.28 -11.58 -10.32
CA SER A 120 11.14 -12.42 -11.18
C SER A 120 10.71 -12.37 -12.65
N TYR A 121 9.93 -11.36 -13.02
CA TYR A 121 9.25 -11.23 -14.30
C TYR A 121 9.23 -9.76 -14.77
N SER A 122 9.14 -9.55 -16.09
CA SER A 122 8.82 -8.24 -16.66
C SER A 122 7.30 -8.07 -16.71
N GLY A 123 6.78 -7.05 -16.01
CA GLY A 123 5.34 -6.87 -15.83
C GLY A 123 4.60 -6.68 -17.16
N GLU A 124 5.17 -5.88 -18.07
CA GLU A 124 4.63 -5.59 -19.39
C GLU A 124 4.68 -6.76 -20.38
N GLN A 125 5.44 -7.82 -20.09
CA GLN A 125 5.49 -9.02 -20.93
C GLN A 125 4.78 -10.22 -20.31
N THR A 126 4.51 -10.18 -19.00
CA THR A 126 4.04 -11.35 -18.24
C THR A 126 2.63 -11.19 -17.71
N MET A 127 2.24 -9.99 -17.27
CA MET A 127 0.97 -9.79 -16.54
C MET A 127 -0.06 -9.06 -17.37
N SER A 128 -1.26 -9.63 -17.49
CA SER A 128 -2.43 -8.94 -18.05
C SER A 128 -2.84 -7.74 -17.19
N TYR A 129 -3.64 -6.83 -17.75
CA TYR A 129 -4.13 -5.69 -16.96
C TYR A 129 -5.05 -6.15 -15.83
N LEU A 130 -5.89 -7.16 -16.06
CA LEU A 130 -6.73 -7.70 -14.99
C LEU A 130 -5.90 -8.29 -13.86
N THR A 131 -4.83 -9.03 -14.17
CA THR A 131 -3.93 -9.60 -13.16
C THR A 131 -3.30 -8.49 -12.31
N GLN A 132 -2.81 -7.42 -12.95
CA GLN A 132 -2.24 -6.25 -12.26
C GLN A 132 -3.28 -5.53 -11.38
N MET A 133 -4.50 -5.34 -11.89
CA MET A 133 -5.57 -4.61 -11.18
C MET A 133 -6.22 -5.42 -10.05
N LEU A 134 -6.71 -6.62 -10.36
CA LEU A 134 -7.54 -7.42 -9.45
C LEU A 134 -6.71 -8.35 -8.56
N GLY A 135 -5.50 -8.72 -8.99
CA GLY A 135 -4.58 -9.53 -8.21
C GLY A 135 -3.59 -8.67 -7.44
N LEU A 136 -2.64 -8.10 -8.18
CA LEU A 136 -1.45 -7.46 -7.61
C LEU A 136 -1.80 -6.17 -6.85
N THR A 137 -2.62 -5.30 -7.41
CA THR A 137 -3.05 -4.05 -6.75
C THR A 137 -3.93 -4.33 -5.55
N VAL A 138 -4.85 -5.31 -5.61
CA VAL A 138 -5.66 -5.72 -4.45
C VAL A 138 -4.75 -6.23 -3.34
N GLN A 139 -3.76 -7.07 -3.64
CA GLN A 139 -2.81 -7.52 -2.62
C GLN A 139 -2.03 -6.37 -2.02
N ASN A 140 -1.58 -5.38 -2.80
CA ASN A 140 -0.89 -4.20 -2.26
C ASN A 140 -1.70 -3.46 -1.18
N PHE A 141 -3.04 -3.49 -1.29
CA PHE A 141 -3.93 -2.96 -0.25
C PHE A 141 -4.05 -3.91 0.93
N LEU A 142 -4.31 -5.19 0.66
CA LEU A 142 -4.59 -6.20 1.68
C LEU A 142 -3.38 -6.52 2.55
N SER A 143 -2.20 -6.70 1.97
CA SER A 143 -0.95 -6.97 2.68
C SER A 143 -0.58 -5.81 3.61
N ALA A 144 -0.70 -4.57 3.12
CA ALA A 144 -0.48 -3.36 3.92
C ALA A 144 -1.50 -3.22 5.05
N ALA A 145 -2.78 -3.51 4.78
CA ALA A 145 -3.85 -3.49 5.77
C ALA A 145 -3.67 -4.56 6.86
N VAL A 146 -3.20 -5.76 6.48
CA VAL A 146 -2.82 -6.83 7.42
C VAL A 146 -1.67 -6.38 8.33
N GLY A 147 -0.65 -5.72 7.77
CA GLY A 147 0.45 -5.15 8.54
C GLY A 147 -0.02 -4.11 9.56
N LEU A 148 -0.90 -3.20 9.13
CA LEU A 148 -1.53 -2.21 10.01
C LEU A 148 -2.38 -2.87 11.10
N ALA A 149 -3.23 -3.82 10.75
CA ALA A 149 -4.05 -4.57 11.70
C ALA A 149 -3.18 -5.27 12.76
N SER A 150 -2.10 -5.91 12.33
CA SER A 150 -1.12 -6.55 13.21
C SER A 150 -0.46 -5.55 14.16
N ALA A 151 -0.04 -4.39 13.64
CA ALA A 151 0.50 -3.32 14.46
C ALA A 151 -0.51 -2.83 15.51
N MET A 152 -1.77 -2.64 15.14
CA MET A 152 -2.83 -2.23 16.06
C MET A 152 -3.09 -3.27 17.15
N ALA A 153 -3.09 -4.56 16.80
CA ALA A 153 -3.24 -5.65 17.74
C ALA A 153 -2.09 -5.65 18.79
N VAL A 154 -0.84 -5.47 18.34
CA VAL A 154 0.33 -5.35 19.23
C VAL A 154 0.23 -4.12 20.13
N MET A 155 -0.13 -2.95 19.58
CA MET A 155 -0.31 -1.73 20.34
C MET A 155 -1.38 -1.89 21.43
N ARG A 156 -2.52 -2.52 21.11
CA ARG A 156 -3.58 -2.83 22.10
C ARG A 156 -3.10 -3.81 23.16
N GLY A 157 -2.24 -4.76 22.81
CA GLY A 157 -1.61 -5.68 23.74
C GLY A 157 -0.78 -4.99 24.84
N PHE A 158 -0.14 -3.85 24.52
CA PHE A 158 0.56 -3.03 25.52
C PHE A 158 -0.38 -2.17 26.38
N ILE A 159 -1.51 -1.73 25.81
CA ILE A 159 -2.43 -0.79 26.46
C ILE A 159 -3.37 -1.49 27.44
N ARG A 160 -3.93 -2.62 27.03
CA ARG A 160 -5.03 -3.27 27.75
C ARG A 160 -4.48 -4.07 28.92
N LYS A 161 -5.14 -3.95 30.08
CA LYS A 161 -4.78 -4.65 31.32
C LYS A 161 -5.83 -5.72 31.61
N ASN A 162 -5.39 -6.91 32.01
CA ASN A 162 -6.25 -8.02 32.45
C ASN A 162 -7.37 -8.42 31.48
N THR A 163 -7.10 -8.39 30.17
CA THR A 163 -8.02 -8.92 29.14
C THR A 163 -7.33 -9.96 28.28
N ALA A 164 -8.09 -10.94 27.81
CA ALA A 164 -7.63 -11.93 26.84
C ALA A 164 -7.77 -11.44 25.38
N SER A 165 -8.36 -10.26 25.15
CA SER A 165 -8.73 -9.79 23.81
C SER A 165 -7.94 -8.60 23.31
N ILE A 166 -7.70 -8.56 21.99
CA ILE A 166 -6.85 -7.56 21.31
C ILE A 166 -7.59 -6.81 20.19
N GLY A 167 -8.92 -6.76 20.24
CA GLY A 167 -9.77 -6.15 19.23
C GLY A 167 -10.28 -7.18 18.21
N ASN A 168 -10.53 -6.75 16.98
CA ASN A 168 -11.14 -7.59 15.95
C ASN A 168 -10.41 -7.40 14.62
N PHE A 169 -9.87 -8.49 14.07
CA PHE A 169 -9.07 -8.47 12.85
C PHE A 169 -9.84 -7.88 11.66
N TRP A 170 -11.11 -8.27 11.50
CA TRP A 170 -11.93 -7.82 10.38
C TRP A 170 -12.22 -6.33 10.46
N VAL A 171 -12.47 -5.81 11.67
CA VAL A 171 -12.66 -4.37 11.91
C VAL A 171 -11.38 -3.60 11.58
N ASP A 172 -10.22 -4.07 12.06
CA ASP A 172 -8.96 -3.40 11.80
C ASP A 172 -8.59 -3.42 10.31
N LEU A 173 -8.82 -4.54 9.63
CA LEU A 173 -8.62 -4.69 8.19
C LEU A 173 -9.52 -3.72 7.41
N THR A 174 -10.82 -3.74 7.67
CA THR A 174 -11.80 -2.86 6.99
C THR A 174 -11.48 -1.39 7.21
N ARG A 175 -11.15 -0.98 8.45
CA ARG A 175 -10.80 0.42 8.75
C ARG A 175 -9.49 0.85 8.11
N SER A 176 -8.49 -0.04 8.07
CA SER A 176 -7.21 0.22 7.37
C SER A 176 -7.46 0.52 5.89
N LEU A 177 -8.32 -0.28 5.25
CA LEU A 177 -8.65 -0.13 3.83
C LEU A 177 -9.50 1.12 3.58
N LEU A 178 -10.66 1.23 4.23
CA LEU A 178 -11.67 2.25 3.90
C LEU A 178 -11.29 3.65 4.37
N TYR A 179 -10.63 3.76 5.53
CA TYR A 179 -10.42 5.06 6.16
C TYR A 179 -8.99 5.57 6.00
N LEU A 180 -8.02 4.72 5.65
CA LEU A 180 -6.63 5.13 5.50
C LEU A 180 -6.11 4.90 4.08
N LEU A 181 -5.97 3.65 3.65
CA LEU A 181 -5.27 3.31 2.43
C LEU A 181 -6.02 3.78 1.17
N LEU A 182 -7.32 3.46 1.04
CA LEU A 182 -8.08 3.76 -0.17
C LEU A 182 -8.24 5.27 -0.42
N PRO A 183 -8.64 6.11 0.56
CA PRO A 183 -8.73 7.55 0.34
C PRO A 183 -7.38 8.18 -0.01
N LEU A 184 -6.29 7.78 0.67
CA LEU A 184 -4.96 8.29 0.37
C LEU A 184 -4.49 7.84 -1.00
N ALA A 185 -4.72 6.58 -1.39
CA ALA A 185 -4.32 6.05 -2.68
C ALA A 185 -5.07 6.73 -3.84
N ILE A 186 -6.35 7.07 -3.68
CA ILE A 186 -7.10 7.84 -4.68
C ILE A 186 -6.46 9.22 -4.88
N ILE A 187 -6.17 9.93 -3.78
CA ILE A 187 -5.52 11.25 -3.85
C ILE A 187 -4.15 11.14 -4.53
N TRP A 188 -3.33 10.17 -4.10
CA TRP A 188 -2.00 9.98 -4.66
C TRP A 188 -2.04 9.58 -6.13
N ALA A 189 -2.92 8.66 -6.53
CA ALA A 189 -3.04 8.23 -7.92
C ALA A 189 -3.41 9.39 -8.84
N LEU A 190 -4.31 10.28 -8.39
CA LEU A 190 -4.69 11.48 -9.16
C LEU A 190 -3.52 12.48 -9.27
N LEU A 191 -2.79 12.72 -8.17
CA LEU A 191 -1.60 13.58 -8.20
C LEU A 191 -0.53 13.02 -9.15
N LEU A 192 -0.24 11.73 -9.07
CA LEU A 192 0.72 11.06 -9.93
C LEU A 192 0.29 11.08 -11.40
N ALA A 193 -0.98 10.75 -11.69
CA ALA A 193 -1.52 10.79 -13.04
C ALA A 193 -1.47 12.20 -13.63
N SER A 194 -1.73 13.24 -12.82
CA SER A 194 -1.64 14.64 -13.25
C SER A 194 -0.23 15.05 -13.71
N GLN A 195 0.79 14.33 -13.26
CA GLN A 195 2.19 14.57 -13.58
C GLN A 195 2.73 13.64 -14.67
N GLY A 196 1.88 12.79 -15.27
CA GLY A 196 2.26 11.94 -16.40
C GLY A 196 2.41 10.45 -16.09
N VAL A 197 2.11 9.99 -14.87
CA VAL A 197 2.03 8.55 -14.58
C VAL A 197 0.84 7.96 -15.35
N VAL A 198 1.07 6.88 -16.08
CA VAL A 198 0.06 6.34 -17.01
C VAL A 198 -1.11 5.73 -16.23
N GLN A 199 -2.34 5.97 -16.71
CA GLN A 199 -3.54 5.32 -16.18
C GLN A 199 -4.54 5.10 -17.33
N THR A 200 -4.46 3.94 -17.98
CA THR A 200 -5.33 3.60 -19.12
C THR A 200 -5.61 2.09 -19.20
N LEU A 201 -6.69 1.72 -19.86
CA LEU A 201 -6.99 0.34 -20.25
C LEU A 201 -6.85 0.12 -21.77
N GLY A 202 -6.29 1.10 -22.48
CA GLY A 202 -6.00 0.98 -23.92
C GLY A 202 -4.92 -0.07 -24.22
N PRO A 203 -4.91 -0.61 -25.45
CA PRO A 203 -3.85 -1.52 -25.90
C PRO A 203 -2.49 -0.81 -25.95
N TYR A 204 -1.42 -1.57 -26.16
CA TYR A 204 -0.08 -1.01 -26.33
C TYR A 204 -0.06 -0.09 -27.55
N ALA A 205 0.59 1.06 -27.39
CA ALA A 205 0.69 2.03 -28.46
C ALA A 205 1.83 1.63 -29.40
N GLN A 206 1.61 1.80 -30.71
CA GLN A 206 2.65 1.64 -31.71
C GLN A 206 3.16 3.03 -32.12
N ALA A 207 4.46 3.23 -32.00
CA ALA A 207 5.13 4.48 -32.34
C ALA A 207 6.08 4.27 -33.52
N HIS A 208 5.97 5.12 -34.53
CA HIS A 208 7.00 5.27 -35.56
C HIS A 208 8.05 6.26 -35.06
N THR A 209 9.29 5.81 -34.92
CA THR A 209 10.37 6.64 -34.39
C THR A 209 10.82 7.66 -35.44
N ILE A 210 11.50 8.72 -35.00
CA ILE A 210 12.02 9.77 -35.88
C ILE A 210 13.08 9.20 -36.85
N GLU A 211 13.76 8.12 -36.46
CA GLU A 211 14.74 7.38 -37.27
C GLU A 211 14.07 6.39 -38.24
N GLY A 212 12.73 6.30 -38.26
CA GLY A 212 11.97 5.41 -39.15
C GLY A 212 11.80 3.98 -38.64
N GLY A 213 12.09 3.70 -37.36
CA GLY A 213 11.84 2.41 -36.72
C GLY A 213 10.42 2.28 -36.17
N GLU A 214 10.06 1.06 -35.75
CA GLU A 214 8.82 0.80 -35.01
C GLU A 214 9.13 0.47 -33.54
N GLN A 215 8.32 1.01 -32.64
CA GLN A 215 8.42 0.75 -31.21
C GLN A 215 7.04 0.48 -30.62
N THR A 216 6.92 -0.65 -29.90
CA THR A 216 5.76 -0.94 -29.07
C THR A 216 5.94 -0.35 -27.68
N ILE A 217 4.98 0.47 -27.25
CA ILE A 217 4.98 1.18 -25.98
C ILE A 217 3.95 0.52 -25.06
N ALA A 218 4.45 -0.12 -24.01
CA ALA A 218 3.61 -0.73 -22.99
C ALA A 218 2.84 0.32 -22.19
N LEU A 219 1.54 0.10 -22.01
CA LEU A 219 0.62 0.97 -21.26
C LEU A 219 -0.13 0.14 -20.21
N GLY A 220 -0.93 0.82 -19.38
CA GLY A 220 -1.79 0.13 -18.42
C GLY A 220 -2.30 1.02 -17.27
N PRO A 221 -3.04 0.44 -16.32
CA PRO A 221 -3.61 1.14 -15.17
C PRO A 221 -2.59 1.42 -14.05
N THR A 222 -1.48 2.08 -14.40
CA THR A 222 -0.27 2.16 -13.58
C THR A 222 -0.40 3.09 -12.37
N ALA A 223 -0.97 4.29 -12.51
CA ALA A 223 -1.02 5.28 -11.43
C ALA A 223 -1.73 4.77 -10.16
N SER A 224 -2.80 4.01 -10.33
CA SER A 224 -3.54 3.39 -9.22
C SER A 224 -2.69 2.38 -8.44
N GLN A 225 -1.89 1.57 -9.15
CA GLN A 225 -0.99 0.59 -8.54
C GLN A 225 0.22 1.27 -7.90
N VAL A 226 0.81 2.28 -8.56
CA VAL A 226 1.94 3.05 -8.04
C VAL A 226 1.56 3.77 -6.74
N ALA A 227 0.36 4.33 -6.65
CA ALA A 227 -0.10 5.00 -5.43
C ALA A 227 -0.08 4.06 -4.21
N ILE A 228 -0.71 2.88 -4.32
CA ILE A 228 -0.76 1.93 -3.21
C ILE A 228 0.57 1.21 -2.99
N LYS A 229 1.38 0.96 -4.03
CA LYS A 229 2.68 0.30 -3.84
C LYS A 229 3.59 1.11 -2.93
N PHE A 230 3.52 2.45 -3.00
CA PHE A 230 4.27 3.34 -2.12
C PHE A 230 3.59 3.52 -0.76
N LEU A 231 2.30 3.86 -0.72
CA LEU A 231 1.59 4.06 0.56
C LEU A 231 1.63 2.83 1.46
N GLY A 232 1.48 1.63 0.89
CA GLY A 232 1.55 0.36 1.61
C GLY A 232 2.95 -0.23 1.73
N THR A 233 4.00 0.50 1.30
CA THR A 233 5.40 0.06 1.30
C THR A 233 5.58 -1.34 0.71
N ASN A 234 4.89 -1.60 -0.40
CA ASN A 234 4.90 -2.89 -1.09
C ASN A 234 6.09 -2.96 -2.08
N GLY A 235 6.22 -1.96 -2.95
CA GLY A 235 7.37 -1.84 -3.86
C GLY A 235 7.24 -2.51 -5.24
N GLY A 236 6.18 -3.27 -5.54
CA GLY A 236 6.02 -3.94 -6.84
C GLY A 236 5.64 -3.01 -7.99
N GLY A 237 6.48 -2.93 -9.02
CA GLY A 237 6.29 -2.10 -10.21
C GLY A 237 5.27 -2.68 -11.18
N PHE A 238 4.63 -1.82 -11.96
CA PHE A 238 3.80 -2.26 -13.09
C PHE A 238 4.71 -2.75 -14.24
N PHE A 239 5.81 -2.03 -14.47
CA PHE A 239 6.83 -2.35 -15.45
C PHE A 239 8.08 -2.94 -14.80
N ASN A 240 8.91 -3.64 -15.57
CA ASN A 240 10.15 -4.25 -15.08
C ASN A 240 11.10 -3.24 -14.41
N ALA A 241 11.24 -2.05 -14.99
CA ALA A 241 12.10 -0.99 -14.46
C ALA A 241 11.51 -0.27 -13.23
N ASN A 242 10.30 -0.63 -12.80
CA ASN A 242 9.65 -0.12 -11.59
C ASN A 242 9.67 1.43 -11.56
N SER A 243 10.04 2.05 -10.44
CA SER A 243 10.08 3.51 -10.29
C SER A 243 11.20 4.22 -11.04
N ALA A 244 12.06 3.52 -11.78
CA ALA A 244 12.92 4.13 -12.79
C ALA A 244 12.21 4.28 -14.16
N HIS A 245 11.06 3.64 -14.35
CA HIS A 245 10.29 3.71 -15.58
C HIS A 245 9.57 5.07 -15.70
N PRO A 246 9.69 5.80 -16.84
CA PRO A 246 9.07 7.12 -17.00
C PRO A 246 7.54 7.12 -16.81
N PHE A 247 6.86 6.01 -17.11
CA PHE A 247 5.41 5.90 -16.87
C PHE A 247 5.01 5.59 -15.43
N GLU A 248 5.97 5.27 -14.54
CA GLU A 248 5.74 5.14 -13.11
C GLU A 248 6.20 6.37 -12.34
N ASN A 249 7.28 7.03 -12.80
CA ASN A 249 7.89 8.17 -12.13
C ASN A 249 8.45 9.19 -13.15
N PRO A 250 7.58 10.00 -13.79
CA PRO A 250 7.96 10.89 -14.88
C PRO A 250 8.70 12.16 -14.45
N THR A 251 8.52 12.64 -13.22
CA THR A 251 9.04 13.95 -12.79
C THR A 251 9.69 13.91 -11.40
N LEU A 252 10.50 14.92 -11.08
CA LEU A 252 11.03 15.08 -9.73
C LEU A 252 9.92 15.26 -8.68
N LEU A 253 8.76 15.81 -9.07
CA LEU A 253 7.63 15.94 -8.17
C LEU A 253 6.97 14.58 -7.90
N THR A 254 6.84 13.70 -8.90
CA THR A 254 6.34 12.34 -8.65
C THR A 254 7.28 11.56 -7.77
N ASP A 255 8.59 11.73 -7.93
CA ASP A 255 9.59 11.08 -7.09
C ASP A 255 9.48 11.54 -5.63
N PHE A 256 9.42 12.86 -5.42
CA PHE A 256 9.16 13.46 -4.10
C PHE A 256 7.90 12.88 -3.44
N LEU A 257 6.79 12.83 -4.18
CA LEU A 257 5.51 12.32 -3.69
C LEU A 257 5.55 10.81 -3.41
N GLN A 258 6.25 10.02 -4.22
CA GLN A 258 6.40 8.57 -4.03
C GLN A 258 7.19 8.26 -2.74
N ILE A 259 8.33 8.91 -2.54
CA ILE A 259 9.13 8.75 -1.32
C ILE A 259 8.35 9.25 -0.10
N LEU A 260 7.59 10.34 -0.25
CA LEU A 260 6.73 10.85 0.83
C LEU A 260 5.66 9.82 1.22
N ALA A 261 4.95 9.24 0.25
CA ALA A 261 3.97 8.17 0.50
C ALA A 261 4.59 6.96 1.20
N MET A 262 5.80 6.56 0.77
CA MET A 262 6.53 5.43 1.34
C MET A 262 6.76 5.58 2.85
N LEU A 263 7.12 6.78 3.30
CA LEU A 263 7.49 7.00 4.69
C LEU A 263 6.31 7.47 5.55
N LEU A 264 5.27 8.05 4.95
CA LEU A 264 4.22 8.77 5.68
C LEU A 264 3.52 7.90 6.74
N ILE A 265 3.02 6.72 6.37
CA ILE A 265 2.26 5.87 7.31
C ILE A 265 3.20 5.30 8.37
N SER A 266 4.32 4.70 7.97
CA SER A 266 5.29 4.08 8.88
C SER A 266 5.86 5.08 9.89
N ALA A 267 6.19 6.29 9.47
CA ALA A 267 6.67 7.35 10.35
C ALA A 267 5.57 7.96 11.25
N SER A 268 4.29 7.77 10.88
CA SER A 268 3.14 8.22 11.68
C SER A 268 2.74 7.24 12.78
N LEU A 269 3.04 5.94 12.61
CA LEU A 269 2.64 4.88 13.55
C LEU A 269 3.18 5.07 14.99
N PRO A 270 4.44 5.51 15.22
CA PRO A 270 4.91 5.82 16.57
C PRO A 270 4.09 6.92 17.26
N LEU A 271 3.69 7.94 16.51
CA LEU A 271 2.86 9.04 17.04
C LEU A 271 1.42 8.59 17.30
N ALA A 272 0.89 7.68 16.47
CA ALA A 272 -0.40 7.02 16.72
C ALA A 272 -0.33 6.18 17.99
N PHE A 273 0.72 5.37 18.15
CA PHE A 273 0.97 4.56 19.36
C PHE A 273 0.97 5.42 20.62
N GLY A 274 1.77 6.50 20.64
CA GLY A 274 1.85 7.42 21.78
C GLY A 274 0.49 7.98 22.19
N ARG A 275 -0.41 8.23 21.23
CA ARG A 275 -1.80 8.64 21.53
C ARG A 275 -2.66 7.52 22.04
N MET A 276 -2.59 6.34 21.43
CA MET A 276 -3.39 5.19 21.84
C MET A 276 -3.05 4.77 23.29
N ILE A 277 -1.77 4.86 23.70
CA ILE A 277 -1.35 4.62 25.09
C ILE A 277 -1.55 5.83 26.02
N LYS A 278 -2.08 6.96 25.52
CA LYS A 278 -2.24 8.23 26.25
C LYS A 278 -0.93 8.78 26.86
N ASN A 279 0.19 8.52 26.20
CA ASN A 279 1.53 8.99 26.56
C ASN A 279 2.26 9.44 25.27
N GLU A 280 1.97 10.65 24.82
CA GLU A 280 2.58 11.21 23.60
C GLU A 280 4.13 11.24 23.63
N PRO A 281 4.79 11.55 24.77
CA PRO A 281 6.25 11.49 24.85
C PRO A 281 6.85 10.15 24.40
N GLN A 282 6.23 9.01 24.73
CA GLN A 282 6.72 7.69 24.32
C GLN A 282 6.70 7.53 22.80
N GLY A 283 5.62 7.96 22.14
CA GLY A 283 5.51 7.91 20.68
C GLY A 283 6.52 8.83 19.99
N LYS A 284 6.73 10.04 20.56
CA LYS A 284 7.75 10.98 20.09
C LYS A 284 9.16 10.44 20.26
N ALA A 285 9.45 9.72 21.35
CA ALA A 285 10.75 9.10 21.57
C ALA A 285 11.05 8.04 20.49
N ILE A 286 10.10 7.15 20.20
CA ILE A 286 10.27 6.14 19.13
C ILE A 286 10.47 6.81 17.77
N PHE A 287 9.64 7.81 17.43
CA PHE A 287 9.79 8.58 16.19
C PHE A 287 11.17 9.25 16.10
N ALA A 288 11.62 9.91 17.17
CA ALA A 288 12.92 10.57 17.21
C ALA A 288 14.07 9.57 17.02
N SER A 289 14.00 8.39 17.66
CA SER A 289 14.99 7.33 17.45
C SER A 289 15.04 6.85 15.99
N MET A 290 13.88 6.62 15.37
CA MET A 290 13.80 6.26 13.95
C MET A 290 14.37 7.35 13.05
N LEU A 291 14.05 8.62 13.32
CA LEU A 291 14.56 9.75 12.56
C LEU A 291 16.07 9.89 12.68
N VAL A 292 16.64 9.72 13.88
CA VAL A 292 18.09 9.76 14.08
C VAL A 292 18.79 8.66 13.28
N LEU A 293 18.30 7.41 13.36
CA LEU A 293 18.87 6.31 12.59
C LEU A 293 18.76 6.55 11.07
N PHE A 294 17.62 7.07 10.61
CA PHE A 294 17.44 7.45 9.21
C PHE A 294 18.43 8.53 8.77
N LEU A 295 18.59 9.59 9.55
CA LEU A 295 19.52 10.69 9.24
C LEU A 295 20.98 10.23 9.27
N MET A 296 21.35 9.33 10.19
CA MET A 296 22.68 8.72 10.20
C MET A 296 22.93 7.92 8.92
N GLY A 297 21.99 7.05 8.52
CA GLY A 297 22.10 6.31 7.27
C GLY A 297 22.17 7.23 6.05
N LEU A 298 21.32 8.25 5.99
CA LEU A 298 21.33 9.24 4.92
C LEU A 298 22.66 10.00 4.85
N SER A 299 23.23 10.37 5.99
CA SER A 299 24.51 11.09 6.03
C SER A 299 25.71 10.28 5.51
N ILE A 300 25.63 8.95 5.52
CA ILE A 300 26.66 8.06 4.96
C ILE A 300 26.50 7.93 3.44
N ALA A 301 25.27 8.05 2.93
CA ALA A 301 24.95 7.93 1.52
C ALA A 301 25.17 9.23 0.71
N LEU A 302 25.25 10.38 1.38
CA LEU A 302 25.54 11.70 0.80
C LEU A 302 27.05 11.98 0.78
#